data_AF-M1CFJ5-F1
#
_entry.id   AF-M1CFJ5-F1
#
_cell.length_a   1.000
_cell.length_b   1.000
_cell.length_c   1.000
_cell.angle_alpha   90.00
_cell.angle_beta   90.00
_cell.angle_gamma   90.00
#
_symmetry.space_group_name_H-M   'P 1'
#
loop_
_entity.id
_entity.type
_entity.pdbx_description
1 polymer ?
#
loop_
_entity_poly.entity_id
_entity_poly.type
_entity_poly.pdbx_seq_one_letter_code
_entity_poly.pdbx_strand_id
1 'polypeptide(L)'
;MYSKPQVFAMPETALGLFPDKLPHLEQALVKVNTSDPDAISAIISCFSHIPKLKEESPYHRMKIINRCFSRRTIEEIISTLIREGRLQGVGSCFVREYRMVCHVTRIEFSKDVVEGCRSILIDKDRNPKVRLELIRDDDVDRYFSKVDDEDWEDLKLPPRSNLPRYAIAKL
;
A
#
# COMPACT_ATOMS: atom_id res chain seq x y z
N MET A 1 24.48 -12.79 6.18
CA MET A 1 24.08 -11.58 5.41
C MET A 1 22.65 -11.25 5.79
N TYR A 2 22.46 -10.36 6.77
CA TYR A 2 21.14 -9.88 7.12
C TYR A 2 20.79 -8.73 6.15
N SER A 3 19.88 -8.97 5.22
CA SER A 3 19.25 -7.88 4.48
C SER A 3 18.58 -6.96 5.48
N LYS A 4 18.92 -5.67 5.43
CA LYS A 4 18.17 -4.62 6.14
C LYS A 4 16.69 -4.80 5.78
N PRO A 5 15.76 -4.83 6.75
CA PRO A 5 14.36 -4.70 6.41
C PRO A 5 14.21 -3.34 5.73
N GLN A 6 13.85 -3.35 4.44
CA GLN A 6 13.15 -2.21 3.85
C GLN A 6 11.84 -2.11 4.63
N VAL A 7 11.87 -1.31 5.70
CA VAL A 7 10.64 -0.70 6.20
C VAL A 7 10.03 -0.08 4.95
N PHE A 8 8.78 -0.44 4.63
CA PHE A 8 7.98 0.30 3.68
C PHE A 8 7.92 1.73 4.22
N ALA A 9 8.92 2.54 3.84
CA ALA A 9 8.84 3.96 3.95
C ALA A 9 7.60 4.31 3.13
N MET A 10 6.66 4.97 3.79
CA MET A 10 5.68 5.75 3.08
C MET A 10 6.40 6.43 1.90
N PRO A 11 5.88 6.37 0.66
CA PRO A 11 6.36 7.31 -0.33
C PRO A 11 6.28 8.69 0.32
N GLU A 12 7.31 9.52 0.15
CA GLU A 12 7.46 10.80 0.86
C GLU A 12 6.19 11.69 0.74
N THR A 13 5.35 11.39 -0.27
CA THR A 13 3.98 11.86 -0.47
C THR A 13 3.00 11.61 0.69
N ALA A 14 3.15 10.59 1.54
CA ALA A 14 2.22 10.31 2.65
C ALA A 14 2.47 11.16 3.91
N LEU A 15 3.64 11.82 4.02
CA LEU A 15 3.82 12.93 4.97
C LEU A 15 3.28 14.25 4.41
N GLY A 16 2.79 14.24 3.17
CA GLY A 16 2.35 15.43 2.44
C GLY A 16 3.48 16.39 2.08
N LEU A 17 4.74 16.01 2.28
CA LEU A 17 5.92 16.83 2.00
C LEU A 17 6.54 16.33 0.70
N PHE A 18 6.25 17.04 -0.38
CA PHE A 18 6.82 16.77 -1.69
C PHE A 18 8.30 17.19 -1.74
N PRO A 19 9.18 16.41 -2.37
CA PRO A 19 10.61 16.73 -2.54
C PRO A 19 10.86 18.16 -3.05
N ASP A 20 10.01 18.64 -3.96
CA ASP A 20 10.13 19.97 -4.55
C ASP A 20 9.84 21.12 -3.56
N LYS A 21 9.13 20.81 -2.46
CA LYS A 21 8.73 21.78 -1.42
C LYS A 21 9.66 21.76 -0.21
N LEU A 22 10.50 20.74 -0.07
CA LEU A 22 11.45 20.61 1.04
C LEU A 22 12.41 21.81 1.19
N PRO A 23 13.01 22.36 0.11
CA PRO A 23 13.87 23.55 0.22
C PRO A 23 13.12 24.79 0.72
N HIS A 24 11.85 24.93 0.34
CA HIS A 24 11.00 26.05 0.74
C HIS A 24 10.54 25.92 2.19
N LEU A 25 10.25 24.70 2.64
CA LEU A 25 9.95 24.40 4.04
C LEU A 25 11.15 24.68 4.94
N GLU A 26 12.34 24.22 4.53
CA GLU A 26 13.59 24.46 5.28
C GLU A 26 13.83 25.96 5.47
N GLN A 27 13.70 26.75 4.39
CA GLN A 27 13.79 28.21 4.47
C GLN A 27 12.75 28.82 5.42
N ALA A 28 11.51 28.34 5.39
CA ALA A 28 10.44 28.85 6.26
C ALA A 28 10.71 28.55 7.75
N LEU A 29 11.20 27.36 8.06
CA LEU A 29 11.55 26.95 9.43
C LEU A 29 12.76 27.73 9.96
N VAL A 30 13.81 27.89 9.13
CA VAL A 30 15.00 28.68 9.49
C VAL A 30 14.63 30.14 9.73
N LYS A 31 13.72 30.71 8.92
CA LYS A 31 13.31 32.11 9.02
C LYS A 31 12.51 32.42 10.29
N VAL A 32 11.68 31.49 10.76
CA VAL A 32 10.87 31.70 11.96
C VAL A 32 11.69 31.59 13.25
N ASN A 33 12.81 30.84 13.24
CA ASN A 33 13.77 30.73 14.34
C ASN A 33 13.10 30.63 15.73
N THR A 34 12.11 29.75 15.85
CA THR A 34 11.34 29.53 17.08
C THR A 34 11.56 28.12 17.58
N SER A 35 11.48 27.94 18.90
CA SER A 35 11.41 26.62 19.53
C SER A 35 9.97 26.23 19.90
N ASP A 36 8.99 27.08 19.58
CA ASP A 36 7.57 26.82 19.83
C ASP A 36 7.05 25.68 18.93
N PRO A 37 6.63 24.55 19.50
CA PRO A 37 6.10 23.41 18.74
C PRO A 37 4.87 23.75 17.90
N ASP A 38 4.01 24.66 18.38
CA ASP A 38 2.77 25.02 17.69
C ASP A 38 3.04 25.86 16.44
N ALA A 39 3.97 26.82 16.53
CA ALA A 39 4.44 27.59 15.38
C ALA A 39 5.15 26.71 14.34
N ILE A 40 5.99 25.75 14.78
CA ILE A 40 6.65 24.79 13.88
C ILE A 40 5.59 23.92 13.19
N SER A 41 4.59 23.44 13.92
CA SER A 41 3.49 22.63 13.39
C SER A 41 2.68 23.40 12.34
N ALA A 42 2.36 24.66 12.59
CA ALA A 42 1.65 25.53 11.65
C ALA A 42 2.42 25.71 10.33
N ILE A 43 3.75 25.90 10.41
CA ILE A 43 4.61 26.02 9.22
C ILE A 43 4.60 24.71 8.43
N ILE A 44 4.84 23.57 9.10
CA ILE A 44 4.82 22.26 8.46
C ILE A 44 3.46 22.02 7.78
N SER A 45 2.36 22.41 8.44
CA SER A 45 1.02 22.26 7.89
C SER A 45 0.81 23.04 6.58
N CYS A 46 1.39 24.24 6.43
CA CYS A 46 1.30 25.05 5.20
C CYS A 46 1.99 24.40 3.99
N PHE A 47 3.04 23.59 4.22
CA PHE A 47 3.76 22.89 3.16
C PHE A 47 3.28 21.44 2.99
N SER A 48 2.61 20.90 4.00
CA SER A 48 1.96 19.60 3.93
C SER A 48 0.74 19.66 3.01
N HIS A 49 0.64 18.71 2.08
CA HIS A 49 -0.60 18.43 1.40
C HIS A 49 -0.97 16.99 1.70
N ILE A 50 -1.94 16.80 2.60
CA ILE A 50 -2.53 15.49 2.84
C ILE A 50 -3.33 15.14 1.57
N PRO A 51 -2.93 14.12 0.80
CA PRO A 51 -3.69 13.74 -0.38
C PRO A 51 -5.12 13.39 0.04
N LYS A 52 -6.12 13.99 -0.62
CA LYS A 52 -7.52 13.58 -0.46
C LYS A 52 -7.65 12.19 -1.06
N LEU A 53 -7.63 11.17 -0.20
CA LEU A 53 -7.79 9.79 -0.61
C LEU A 53 -9.22 9.58 -1.12
N LYS A 54 -9.37 8.95 -2.28
CA LYS A 54 -10.68 8.48 -2.77
C LYS A 54 -11.24 7.49 -1.76
N GLU A 55 -12.55 7.47 -1.54
CA GLU A 55 -13.20 6.62 -0.52
C GLU A 55 -12.84 5.12 -0.63
N GLU A 56 -12.58 4.63 -1.84
CA GLU A 56 -12.14 3.25 -2.17
C GLU A 56 -10.62 3.10 -2.31
N SER A 57 -9.85 4.12 -1.95
CA SER A 57 -8.41 4.14 -2.14
C SER A 57 -7.72 3.10 -1.24
N PRO A 58 -6.77 2.30 -1.76
CA PRO A 58 -6.02 1.30 -1.00
C PRO A 58 -5.30 1.89 0.23
N TYR A 59 -4.99 3.18 0.20
CA TYR A 59 -4.38 3.93 1.29
C TYR A 59 -5.29 4.05 2.54
N HIS A 60 -6.60 3.79 2.45
CA HIS A 60 -7.46 3.66 3.64
C HIS A 60 -6.99 2.56 4.60
N ARG A 61 -6.27 1.56 4.09
CA ARG A 61 -5.70 0.48 4.89
C ARG A 61 -4.42 0.89 5.61
N MET A 62 -3.90 2.09 5.37
CA MET A 62 -2.66 2.56 5.99
C MET A 62 -2.72 2.53 7.52
N LYS A 63 -3.84 2.96 8.09
CA LYS A 63 -4.06 2.90 9.54
C LYS A 63 -3.97 1.47 10.08
N ILE A 64 -4.49 0.51 9.31
CA ILE A 64 -4.45 -0.92 9.65
C ILE A 64 -3.02 -1.46 9.50
N ILE A 65 -2.34 -1.14 8.41
CA ILE A 65 -0.95 -1.54 8.14
C ILE A 65 -0.04 -1.03 9.27
N ASN A 66 -0.07 0.28 9.56
CA ASN A 66 0.71 0.87 10.64
C ASN A 66 0.41 0.21 11.99
N ARG A 67 -0.87 -0.04 12.30
CA ARG A 67 -1.27 -0.74 13.52
C ARG A 67 -0.70 -2.18 13.59
N CYS A 68 -0.67 -2.90 12.48
CA CYS A 68 -0.15 -4.27 12.42
C CYS A 68 1.37 -4.31 12.56
N PHE A 69 2.08 -3.43 11.86
CA PHE A 69 3.54 -3.45 11.79
C PHE A 69 4.23 -2.57 12.85
N SER A 70 3.48 -1.83 13.69
CA SER A 70 4.03 -1.13 14.85
C SER A 70 4.21 -2.03 16.09
N ARG A 71 3.98 -3.34 15.96
CA ARG A 71 4.14 -4.31 17.06
C ARG A 71 5.61 -4.65 17.27
N ARG A 72 5.97 -5.09 18.48
CA ARG A 72 7.39 -5.29 18.84
C ARG A 72 7.90 -6.66 18.45
N THR A 73 7.01 -7.65 18.31
CA THR A 73 7.40 -9.02 17.94
C THR A 73 6.65 -9.52 16.72
N ILE A 74 7.24 -10.51 16.03
CA ILE A 74 6.65 -11.12 14.83
C ILE A 74 5.31 -11.78 15.16
N GLU A 75 5.20 -12.44 16.31
CA GLU A 75 3.97 -13.09 16.77
C GLU A 75 2.83 -12.08 16.95
N GLU A 76 3.13 -10.91 17.51
CA GLU A 76 2.16 -9.82 17.66
C GLU A 76 1.74 -9.22 16.32
N ILE A 77 2.69 -9.06 15.38
CA ILE A 77 2.41 -8.60 14.00
C ILE A 77 1.45 -9.59 13.34
N ILE A 78 1.79 -10.88 13.34
CA ILE A 78 0.97 -11.94 12.73
C ILE A 78 -0.41 -12.01 13.37
N SER A 79 -0.49 -12.00 14.70
CA SER A 79 -1.76 -12.03 15.43
C SER A 79 -2.65 -10.84 15.06
N THR A 80 -2.06 -9.63 14.97
CA THR A 80 -2.79 -8.43 14.57
C THR A 80 -3.25 -8.53 13.12
N LEU A 81 -2.41 -8.99 12.20
CA LEU A 81 -2.76 -9.20 10.78
C LEU A 81 -3.94 -10.17 10.62
N ILE A 82 -3.92 -11.30 11.33
CA ILE A 82 -5.01 -12.28 11.31
C ILE A 82 -6.31 -11.62 11.79
N ARG A 83 -6.26 -10.89 12.91
CA ARG A 83 -7.46 -10.24 13.48
C ARG A 83 -8.06 -9.18 12.54
N GLU A 84 -7.22 -8.37 11.90
CA GLU A 84 -7.66 -7.36 10.94
C GLU A 84 -8.16 -8.00 9.63
N GLY A 85 -7.51 -9.07 9.18
CA GLY A 85 -7.91 -9.84 8.00
C GLY A 85 -9.27 -10.53 8.17
N ARG A 86 -9.57 -11.05 9.37
CA ARG A 86 -10.87 -11.69 9.70
C ARG A 86 -12.07 -10.76 9.60
N LEU A 87 -11.87 -9.45 9.70
CA LEU A 87 -12.94 -8.47 9.48
C LEU A 87 -13.28 -8.31 7.98
N GLN A 88 -12.44 -8.84 7.09
CA GLN A 88 -12.68 -8.87 5.65
C GLN A 88 -13.29 -10.21 5.26
N GLY A 89 -14.42 -10.17 4.54
CA GLY A 89 -14.96 -11.38 3.96
C GLY A 89 -14.00 -11.93 2.90
N VAL A 90 -13.66 -13.21 2.98
CA VAL A 90 -12.76 -13.89 2.01
C VAL A 90 -13.19 -13.63 0.56
N GLY A 91 -14.49 -13.50 0.31
CA GLY A 91 -14.96 -13.18 -1.04
C GLY A 91 -14.55 -11.79 -1.54
N SER A 92 -14.58 -10.78 -0.68
CA SER A 92 -14.08 -9.45 -1.01
C SER A 92 -12.56 -9.45 -1.24
N CYS A 93 -11.82 -10.32 -0.53
CA CYS A 93 -10.38 -10.50 -0.77
C CYS A 93 -10.13 -11.08 -2.17
N PHE A 94 -10.86 -12.13 -2.56
CA PHE A 94 -10.66 -12.75 -3.89
C PHE A 94 -11.01 -11.83 -5.05
N VAL A 95 -12.08 -11.03 -4.95
CA VAL A 95 -12.39 -10.05 -6.01
C VAL A 95 -11.26 -9.04 -6.16
N ARG A 96 -10.73 -8.53 -5.04
CA ARG A 96 -9.60 -7.59 -5.02
C ARG A 96 -8.32 -8.22 -5.57
N GLU A 97 -7.98 -9.42 -5.14
CA GLU A 97 -6.79 -10.16 -5.59
C GLU A 97 -6.89 -10.51 -7.08
N TYR A 98 -8.09 -10.86 -7.56
CA TYR A 98 -8.34 -11.13 -8.97
C TYR A 98 -8.08 -9.88 -9.83
N ARG A 99 -8.59 -8.71 -9.43
CA ARG A 99 -8.28 -7.43 -10.11
C ARG A 99 -6.78 -7.17 -10.17
N MET A 100 -6.08 -7.32 -9.03
CA MET A 100 -4.63 -7.13 -8.98
C MET A 100 -3.91 -8.08 -9.94
N VAL A 101 -4.27 -9.36 -9.95
CA VAL A 101 -3.67 -10.35 -10.86
C VAL A 101 -3.93 -9.97 -12.32
N CYS A 102 -5.16 -9.58 -12.68
CA CYS A 102 -5.49 -9.17 -14.04
C CYS A 102 -4.59 -8.00 -14.51
N HIS A 103 -4.46 -6.94 -13.69
CA HIS A 103 -3.59 -5.81 -13.99
C HIS A 103 -2.11 -6.19 -14.09
N VAL A 104 -1.63 -7.04 -13.18
CA VAL A 104 -0.27 -7.58 -13.22
C VAL A 104 -0.02 -8.37 -14.51
N THR A 105 -0.94 -9.25 -14.90
CA THR A 105 -0.79 -10.09 -16.09
C THR A 105 -0.86 -9.33 -17.41
N ARG A 106 -1.52 -8.16 -17.42
CA ARG A 106 -1.55 -7.25 -18.58
C ARG A 106 -0.25 -6.46 -18.73
N ILE A 107 0.61 -6.43 -17.70
CA ILE A 107 1.92 -5.75 -17.70
C ILE A 107 1.78 -4.27 -18.09
N GLU A 108 0.69 -3.63 -17.65
CA GLU A 108 0.37 -2.24 -18.03
C GLU A 108 1.19 -1.22 -17.23
N PHE A 109 1.46 -1.50 -15.94
CA PHE A 109 2.02 -0.50 -15.01
C PHE A 109 3.40 -0.85 -14.47
N SER A 110 3.78 -2.13 -14.47
CA SER A 110 5.12 -2.56 -14.05
C SER A 110 5.55 -3.85 -14.75
N LYS A 111 6.84 -3.91 -15.06
CA LYS A 111 7.51 -5.12 -15.57
C LYS A 111 8.18 -5.91 -14.45
N ASP A 112 8.04 -5.48 -13.19
CA ASP A 112 8.70 -6.11 -12.05
C ASP A 112 8.26 -7.56 -11.85
N VAL A 113 7.04 -7.94 -12.26
CA VAL A 113 6.61 -9.35 -12.24
C VAL A 113 7.38 -10.19 -13.25
N VAL A 114 7.64 -9.66 -14.44
CA VAL A 114 8.48 -10.33 -15.45
C VAL A 114 9.91 -10.46 -14.94
N GLU A 115 10.44 -9.40 -14.35
CA GLU A 115 11.80 -9.39 -13.78
C GLU A 115 11.94 -10.29 -12.55
N GLY A 116 10.89 -10.37 -11.72
CA GLY A 116 10.77 -11.33 -10.62
C GLY A 116 10.80 -12.77 -11.13
N CYS A 117 10.00 -13.08 -12.15
CA CYS A 117 10.05 -14.39 -12.81
C CYS A 117 11.43 -14.70 -13.39
N ARG A 118 12.05 -13.74 -14.09
CA ARG A 118 13.40 -13.90 -14.64
C ARG A 118 14.41 -14.22 -13.54
N SER A 119 14.49 -13.38 -12.51
CA SER A 119 15.49 -13.52 -11.43
C SER A 119 15.32 -14.77 -10.56
N ILE A 120 14.09 -15.26 -10.39
CA ILE A 120 13.79 -16.41 -9.52
C ILE A 120 13.78 -17.73 -10.30
N LEU A 121 13.12 -17.75 -11.47
CA LEU A 121 12.80 -19.00 -12.18
C LEU A 121 13.72 -19.25 -13.39
N ILE A 122 14.11 -18.20 -14.11
CA ILE A 122 14.86 -18.33 -15.37
C ILE A 122 16.37 -18.28 -15.10
N ASP A 123 16.86 -17.11 -14.72
CA ASP A 123 18.31 -16.85 -14.55
C ASP A 123 18.79 -17.25 -13.15
N LYS A 124 17.86 -17.36 -12.19
CA LYS A 124 18.13 -17.79 -10.79
C LYS A 124 19.21 -16.96 -10.09
N ASP A 125 19.41 -15.73 -10.55
CA ASP A 125 20.42 -14.81 -10.02
C ASP A 125 20.00 -14.17 -8.68
N ARG A 126 18.72 -14.26 -8.31
CA ARG A 126 18.12 -13.58 -7.15
C ARG A 126 18.43 -12.08 -7.11
N ASN A 127 18.59 -11.47 -8.29
CA ASN A 127 18.94 -10.07 -8.46
C ASN A 127 17.94 -9.38 -9.40
N PRO A 128 16.68 -9.18 -8.94
CA PRO A 128 15.67 -8.52 -9.74
C PRO A 128 16.00 -7.03 -9.92
N LYS A 129 15.99 -6.58 -11.18
CA LYS A 129 16.17 -5.18 -11.58
C LYS A 129 14.85 -4.40 -11.50
N VAL A 130 14.36 -4.18 -10.28
CA VAL A 130 13.11 -3.43 -10.03
C VAL A 130 13.35 -1.92 -9.98
N ARG A 131 12.36 -1.12 -10.42
CA ARG A 131 12.44 0.36 -10.42
C ARG A 131 11.26 1.00 -9.67
N LEU A 132 11.28 0.83 -8.35
CA LEU A 132 10.22 1.36 -7.47
C LEU A 132 10.12 2.89 -7.48
N GLU A 133 11.22 3.58 -7.76
CA GLU A 133 11.31 5.05 -7.86
C GLU A 133 10.41 5.68 -8.94
N LEU A 134 9.97 4.90 -9.93
CA LEU A 134 9.13 5.39 -11.02
C LEU A 134 7.63 5.16 -10.78
N ILE A 135 7.25 4.47 -9.70
CA ILE A 135 5.86 4.14 -9.41
C ILE A 135 5.18 5.38 -8.83
N ARG A 136 4.15 5.89 -9.52
CA ARG A 136 3.32 6.99 -9.03
C ARG A 136 2.21 6.43 -8.13
N ASP A 137 1.73 7.24 -7.19
CA ASP A 137 0.60 6.86 -6.33
C ASP A 137 -0.65 6.44 -7.14
N ASP A 138 -0.91 7.11 -8.28
CA ASP A 138 -1.99 6.74 -9.21
C ASP A 138 -1.83 5.35 -9.84
N ASP A 139 -0.58 4.88 -10.01
CA ASP A 139 -0.30 3.55 -10.58
C ASP A 139 -0.66 2.46 -9.58
N VAL A 140 -0.48 2.72 -8.28
CA VAL A 140 -0.91 1.81 -7.20
C VAL A 140 -2.43 1.69 -7.19
N ASP A 141 -3.16 2.81 -7.25
CA ASP A 141 -4.62 2.84 -7.27
C ASP A 141 -5.20 2.01 -8.44
N ARG A 142 -4.55 2.03 -9.61
CA ARG A 142 -4.98 1.27 -10.79
C ARG A 142 -4.96 -0.25 -10.57
N TYR A 143 -4.01 -0.80 -9.81
CA TYR A 143 -4.02 -2.24 -9.49
C TYR A 143 -5.28 -2.69 -8.74
N PHE A 144 -5.99 -1.77 -8.08
CA PHE A 144 -7.21 -2.08 -7.34
C PHE A 144 -8.49 -1.70 -8.09
N SER A 145 -8.39 -0.93 -9.19
CA SER A 145 -9.53 -0.53 -9.99
C SER A 145 -10.08 -1.69 -10.80
N LYS A 146 -11.33 -1.55 -11.28
CA LYS A 146 -11.84 -2.45 -12.31
C LYS A 146 -10.97 -2.35 -13.56
N VAL A 147 -10.89 -3.45 -14.29
CA VAL A 147 -10.24 -3.48 -15.60
C VAL A 147 -11.11 -2.68 -16.58
N ASP A 148 -10.47 -1.82 -17.36
CA ASP A 148 -11.13 -1.00 -18.37
C ASP A 148 -11.23 -1.79 -19.69
N ASP A 149 -12.13 -2.77 -19.68
CA ASP A 149 -12.35 -3.70 -20.78
C ASP A 149 -13.82 -4.12 -20.75
N GLU A 150 -14.53 -3.91 -21.85
CA GLU A 150 -15.98 -4.12 -21.94
C GLU A 150 -16.37 -5.59 -21.73
N ASP A 151 -15.48 -6.52 -22.09
CA ASP A 151 -15.70 -7.96 -21.94
C ASP A 151 -15.28 -8.47 -20.54
N TRP A 152 -14.79 -7.59 -19.67
CA TRP A 152 -14.27 -7.98 -18.37
C TRP A 152 -15.29 -7.81 -17.25
N GLU A 153 -15.51 -8.89 -16.50
CA GLU A 153 -16.34 -8.88 -15.30
C GLU A 153 -15.51 -9.24 -14.06
N ASP A 154 -15.87 -8.62 -12.93
CA ASP A 154 -15.34 -9.03 -11.63
C ASP A 154 -15.67 -10.51 -11.34
N LEU A 155 -14.78 -11.17 -10.60
CA LEU A 155 -14.99 -12.54 -10.13
C LEU A 155 -16.32 -12.67 -9.39
N LYS A 156 -17.27 -13.41 -9.96
CA LYS A 156 -18.55 -13.75 -9.33
C LYS A 156 -18.38 -15.01 -8.50
N LEU A 157 -18.40 -14.87 -7.18
CA LEU A 157 -18.32 -16.01 -6.28
C LEU A 157 -19.70 -16.65 -6.11
N PRO A 158 -19.80 -17.98 -6.08
CA PRO A 158 -21.07 -18.65 -5.84
C PRO A 158 -21.62 -18.25 -4.46
N PRO A 159 -22.96 -18.12 -4.32
CA PRO A 159 -23.57 -17.88 -3.02
C PRO A 159 -23.14 -18.99 -2.06
N ARG A 160 -22.60 -18.62 -0.90
CA ARG A 160 -22.35 -19.60 0.15
C ARG A 160 -23.67 -19.99 0.78
N SER A 161 -24.36 -20.96 0.19
CA SER A 161 -25.49 -21.63 0.84
C SER A 161 -24.96 -22.47 2.01
N ASN A 162 -25.30 -22.04 3.23
CA ASN A 162 -25.32 -22.83 4.47
C ASN A 162 -23.99 -23.18 5.16
N LEU A 163 -23.30 -22.17 5.69
CA LEU A 163 -22.45 -22.38 6.87
C LEU A 163 -23.12 -21.74 8.10
N PRO A 164 -23.36 -22.51 9.18
CA PRO A 164 -23.97 -21.96 10.39
C PRO A 164 -23.10 -20.84 10.96
N ARG A 165 -23.72 -19.83 11.58
CA ARG A 165 -23.08 -18.57 12.01
C ARG A 165 -21.78 -18.75 12.80
N TYR A 166 -21.61 -19.88 13.50
CA TYR A 166 -20.39 -20.21 14.26
C TYR A 166 -19.19 -20.60 13.39
N ALA A 167 -19.39 -21.08 12.16
CA ALA A 167 -18.32 -21.43 11.24
C ALA A 167 -17.72 -20.22 10.52
N ILE A 168 -18.45 -19.09 10.50
CA ILE A 168 -17.98 -17.82 9.95
C ILE A 168 -16.96 -17.14 10.89
N ALA A 169 -16.97 -17.50 12.19
CA ALA A 169 -16.08 -16.91 13.19
C ALA A 169 -14.75 -17.66 13.39
N LYS A 170 -14.49 -18.77 12.68
CA LYS A 170 -13.27 -19.57 12.85
C LYS A 170 -12.57 -19.89 11.52
N LEU A 171 -12.34 -18.90 10.68
CA LEU A 171 -11.25 -18.89 9.68
C LEU A 171 -10.74 -17.46 9.55
#